data_AF-A0A7Y5NCP2-F1
#
_entry.id   AF-A0A7Y5NCP2-F1
#
_cell.length_a   1.000
_cell.length_b   1.000
_cell.length_c   1.000
_cell.angle_alpha   90.00
_cell.angle_beta   90.00
_cell.angle_gamma   90.00
#
_symmetry.space_group_name_H-M   'P 1'
#
loop_
_entity.id
_entity.type
_entity.pdbx_description
1 polymer ?
#
loop_
_entity_poly.entity_id
_entity_poly.type
_entity_poly.pdbx_seq_one_letter_code
_entity_poly.pdbx_strand_id
1 'polypeptide(L)'
;MFQSIARFLGRGRHDPSQLAFDLDAPAATGDDLLARLRALGLRRIATVRLTRNRAVMVSYRGTELRVHEAYLGAGESVLRAIVTFVEGRTRAERRAAQRVILAHDVPAAPRRGTPRERTAAQDLPFANRLAEAHRRLNDEHFGGALREVPIRVSRRMRSRLGHYTAATPVGDPPEIAISRSHIRRHGWDEVLHTLLHEMVHQWQDESGHVIDHGRVFRAKAREVGIEASARRLVCAPQPRIARSA
;
A
#
# COMPACT_ATOMS: atom_id res chain seq x y z
N MET A 1 68.67 -8.13 15.12
CA MET A 1 67.88 -7.73 13.93
C MET A 1 66.49 -8.33 14.07
N PHE A 2 65.45 -7.47 14.04
CA PHE A 2 63.99 -7.74 13.99
C PHE A 2 63.33 -8.38 15.25
N GLN A 3 62.70 -7.60 16.14
CA GLN A 3 61.27 -7.15 16.19
C GLN A 3 60.25 -8.27 16.49
N SER A 4 59.61 -8.24 17.68
CA SER A 4 58.16 -7.90 17.89
C SER A 4 57.24 -9.15 17.80
N ILE A 5 56.25 -9.48 18.65
CA ILE A 5 55.36 -8.82 19.63
C ILE A 5 54.88 -9.95 20.59
N ALA A 6 55.27 -9.91 21.86
CA ALA A 6 54.40 -9.67 23.03
C ALA A 6 53.04 -10.40 23.05
N ARG A 7 52.89 -11.39 23.95
CA ARG A 7 52.10 -11.32 25.23
C ARG A 7 50.60 -11.61 25.02
N PHE A 8 49.87 -12.37 25.84
CA PHE A 8 50.07 -13.00 27.14
C PHE A 8 48.85 -13.93 27.38
N LEU A 9 49.06 -14.98 28.18
CA LEU A 9 48.15 -15.68 29.12
C LEU A 9 46.74 -15.07 29.33
N GLY A 10 45.65 -15.81 29.57
CA GLY A 10 45.49 -17.19 29.99
C GLY A 10 44.04 -17.48 30.43
N ARG A 11 43.79 -18.74 30.81
CA ARG A 11 42.55 -19.32 31.35
C ARG A 11 41.67 -18.36 32.17
N GLY A 12 40.46 -18.11 31.67
CA GLY A 12 39.34 -17.53 32.41
C GLY A 12 38.12 -18.46 32.35
N ARG A 13 37.53 -18.72 33.51
CA ARG A 13 36.36 -19.55 33.82
C ARG A 13 35.26 -19.56 32.73
N HIS A 14 34.78 -20.77 32.41
CA HIS A 14 33.51 -20.95 31.71
C HIS A 14 32.39 -20.35 32.56
N ASP A 15 31.79 -19.27 32.06
CA ASP A 15 30.59 -18.66 32.59
C ASP A 15 29.36 -19.33 31.91
N PRO A 16 28.53 -20.09 32.64
CA PRO A 16 27.35 -20.75 32.08
C PRO A 16 26.24 -19.77 31.66
N SER A 17 26.41 -18.46 31.86
CA SER A 17 25.43 -17.44 31.43
C SER A 17 25.51 -17.07 29.94
N GLN A 18 26.53 -17.53 29.19
CA GLN A 18 26.67 -17.22 27.75
C GLN A 18 25.74 -18.02 26.82
N LEU A 19 24.84 -18.85 27.35
CA LEU A 19 23.88 -19.66 26.56
C LEU A 19 22.42 -19.39 26.92
N ALA A 20 22.10 -18.24 27.51
CA ALA A 20 20.74 -17.74 27.55
C ALA A 20 20.48 -16.91 26.27
N PHE A 21 19.88 -17.53 25.26
CA PHE A 21 19.24 -16.79 24.18
C PHE A 21 18.08 -16.00 24.79
N ASP A 22 18.33 -14.73 25.08
CA ASP A 22 17.34 -13.80 25.61
C ASP A 22 16.31 -13.48 24.52
N LEU A 23 15.24 -14.27 24.46
CA LEU A 23 14.15 -14.14 23.47
C LEU A 23 13.26 -12.90 23.73
N ASP A 24 13.48 -12.22 24.86
CA ASP A 24 12.69 -11.08 25.36
C ASP A 24 13.26 -9.71 24.99
N ALA A 25 14.49 -9.62 24.47
CA ALA A 25 15.02 -8.37 23.95
C ALA A 25 14.32 -7.98 22.62
N PRO A 26 13.80 -6.74 22.48
CA PRO A 26 13.24 -6.29 21.21
C PRO A 26 14.30 -6.30 20.13
N ALA A 27 13.96 -6.78 18.93
CA ALA A 27 14.88 -6.77 17.80
C ALA A 27 15.25 -5.31 17.46
N ALA A 28 16.54 -5.01 17.26
CA ALA A 28 16.96 -3.66 16.89
C ALA A 28 16.92 -3.45 15.36
N THR A 29 17.10 -4.54 14.61
CA THR A 29 17.23 -4.52 13.14
C THR A 29 16.37 -5.59 12.45
N GLY A 30 16.27 -5.50 11.12
CA GLY A 30 15.60 -6.54 10.31
C GLY A 30 16.28 -7.90 10.41
N ASP A 31 17.61 -7.92 10.56
CA ASP A 31 18.39 -9.16 10.66
C ASP A 31 18.17 -9.85 12.02
N ASP A 32 18.07 -9.08 13.11
CA ASP A 32 17.71 -9.62 14.43
C ASP A 32 16.31 -10.24 14.41
N LEU A 33 15.36 -9.56 13.76
CA LEU A 33 14.01 -10.09 13.59
C LEU A 33 14.01 -11.36 12.74
N LEU A 34 14.81 -11.42 11.66
CA LEU A 34 14.95 -12.62 10.84
C LEU A 34 15.51 -13.79 11.66
N ALA A 35 16.52 -13.56 12.51
CA ALA A 35 17.08 -14.58 13.38
C ALA A 35 16.03 -15.15 14.35
N ARG A 36 15.25 -14.28 15.00
CA ARG A 36 14.13 -14.68 15.88
C ARG A 36 13.08 -15.50 15.13
N LEU A 37 12.68 -15.06 13.93
CA LEU A 37 11.71 -15.79 13.11
C LEU A 37 12.24 -17.14 12.63
N ARG A 38 13.54 -17.25 12.32
CA ARG A 38 14.18 -18.52 11.96
C ARG A 38 14.21 -19.50 13.11
N ALA A 39 14.51 -19.04 14.33
CA ALA A 39 14.42 -19.87 15.53
C ALA A 39 13.00 -20.43 15.75
N LEU A 40 11.97 -19.69 15.31
CA LEU A 40 10.57 -20.11 15.35
C LEU A 40 10.12 -20.93 14.13
N GLY A 41 11.02 -21.24 13.20
CA GLY A 41 10.76 -22.15 12.08
C GLY A 41 10.54 -21.49 10.71
N LEU A 42 10.87 -20.21 10.54
CA LEU A 42 10.87 -19.57 9.22
C LEU A 42 11.99 -20.14 8.35
N ARG A 43 11.68 -20.68 7.16
CA ARG A 43 12.65 -21.40 6.31
C ARG A 43 12.89 -20.72 4.97
N ARG A 44 11.83 -20.19 4.35
CA ARG A 44 11.87 -19.77 2.94
C ARG A 44 12.32 -18.33 2.72
N ILE A 45 12.49 -17.57 3.80
CA ILE A 45 12.84 -16.16 3.74
C ILE A 45 14.34 -15.98 3.95
N ALA A 46 14.96 -15.29 2.98
CA ALA A 46 16.37 -14.94 3.00
C ALA A 46 16.62 -13.59 3.68
N THR A 47 15.72 -12.62 3.48
CA THR A 47 15.90 -11.23 3.94
C THR A 47 14.63 -10.68 4.58
N VAL A 48 14.80 -9.85 5.62
CA VAL A 48 13.71 -9.07 6.23
C VAL A 48 13.94 -7.59 5.97
N ARG A 49 12.93 -6.92 5.41
CA ARG A 49 12.94 -5.48 5.17
C ARG A 49 11.94 -4.79 6.10
N LEU A 50 12.45 -3.86 6.91
CA LEU A 50 11.60 -3.03 7.76
C LEU A 50 10.89 -1.94 6.95
N THR A 51 9.66 -1.64 7.33
CA THR A 51 8.87 -0.56 6.74
C THR A 51 8.13 0.25 7.80
N ARG A 52 7.75 1.49 7.43
CA ARG A 52 6.85 2.36 8.20
C ARG A 52 5.44 2.42 7.59
N ASN A 53 5.18 1.59 6.58
CA ASN A 53 3.90 1.55 5.90
C ASN A 53 2.86 0.85 6.78
N ARG A 54 1.89 1.60 7.31
CA ARG A 54 0.80 1.07 8.14
C ARG A 54 -0.33 0.42 7.37
N ALA A 55 -0.41 0.60 6.06
CA ALA A 55 -1.43 -0.06 5.24
C ALA A 55 -1.14 -1.55 5.06
N VAL A 56 0.13 -1.95 5.13
CA VAL A 56 0.57 -3.34 4.98
C VAL A 56 1.55 -3.66 6.10
N MET A 57 1.04 -4.29 7.15
CA MET A 57 1.77 -4.61 8.37
C MET A 57 2.85 -5.68 8.15
N VAL A 58 2.49 -6.75 7.43
CA VAL A 58 3.36 -7.87 7.09
C VAL A 58 3.03 -8.33 5.67
N SER A 59 4.04 -8.51 4.83
CA SER A 59 3.87 -9.06 3.47
C SER A 59 5.15 -9.76 3.03
N TYR A 60 5.05 -10.74 2.14
CA TYR A 60 6.22 -11.43 1.61
C TYR A 60 6.08 -11.69 0.12
N ARG A 61 7.22 -11.74 -0.58
CA ARG A 61 7.29 -12.10 -2.00
C ARG A 61 8.60 -12.83 -2.26
N GLY A 62 8.51 -14.05 -2.80
CA GLY A 62 9.69 -14.88 -3.00
C GLY A 62 10.37 -15.15 -1.65
N THR A 63 11.61 -14.70 -1.52
CA THR A 63 12.45 -14.86 -0.31
C THR A 63 12.57 -13.58 0.52
N GLU A 64 11.89 -12.49 0.16
CA GLU A 64 11.86 -11.24 0.95
C GLU A 64 10.58 -11.19 1.81
N LEU A 65 10.75 -10.94 3.11
CA LEU A 65 9.68 -10.64 4.06
C LEU A 65 9.75 -9.15 4.43
N ARG A 66 8.66 -8.42 4.24
CA ARG A 66 8.51 -7.02 4.66
C ARG A 66 7.66 -6.94 5.91
N VAL A 67 8.20 -6.32 6.95
CA VAL A 67 7.56 -6.21 8.26
C VAL A 67 7.58 -4.77 8.73
N HIS A 68 6.48 -4.30 9.30
CA HIS A 68 6.42 -2.98 9.92
C HIS A 68 7.35 -2.90 11.14
N GLU A 69 8.08 -1.80 11.32
CA GLU A 69 9.08 -1.64 12.40
C GLU A 69 8.51 -1.85 13.81
N ALA A 70 7.21 -1.64 14.00
CA ALA A 70 6.54 -1.89 15.28
C ALA A 70 6.59 -3.36 15.74
N TYR A 71 6.77 -4.34 14.84
CA TYR A 71 6.87 -5.75 15.24
C TYR A 71 8.26 -6.13 15.78
N LEU A 72 9.21 -5.21 15.79
CA LEU A 72 10.52 -5.43 16.40
C LEU A 72 10.42 -5.82 17.88
N GLY A 73 9.49 -5.20 18.61
CA GLY A 73 9.18 -5.50 20.01
C GLY A 73 8.01 -6.46 20.20
N ALA A 74 7.57 -7.15 19.15
CA ALA A 74 6.43 -8.05 19.27
C ALA A 74 6.77 -9.30 20.11
N GLY A 75 5.81 -9.71 20.94
CA GLY A 75 5.91 -10.94 21.71
C GLY A 75 5.91 -12.19 20.83
N GLU A 76 6.39 -13.31 21.39
CA GLU A 76 6.59 -14.56 20.67
C GLU A 76 5.33 -15.07 19.95
N SER A 77 4.14 -14.91 20.54
CA SER A 77 2.87 -15.31 19.94
C SER A 77 2.61 -14.64 18.58
N VAL A 78 2.96 -13.36 18.46
CA VAL A 78 2.84 -12.59 17.23
C VAL A 78 3.92 -13.00 16.23
N LEU A 79 5.15 -13.25 16.68
CA LEU A 79 6.23 -13.74 15.81
C LEU A 79 5.91 -15.13 15.23
N ARG A 80 5.36 -16.04 16.04
CA ARG A 80 4.85 -17.34 15.56
C ARG A 80 3.72 -17.18 14.54
N ALA A 81 2.84 -16.19 14.73
CA ALA A 81 1.83 -15.86 13.74
C ALA A 81 2.46 -15.38 12.44
N ILE A 82 3.51 -14.56 12.46
CA ILE A 82 4.25 -14.16 11.25
C ILE A 82 4.83 -15.38 10.53
N VAL A 83 5.47 -16.30 11.26
CA VAL A 83 5.99 -17.55 10.66
C VAL A 83 4.86 -18.38 10.03
N THR A 84 3.75 -18.57 10.75
CA THR A 84 2.57 -19.31 10.26
C THR A 84 1.94 -18.63 9.04
N PHE A 85 1.94 -17.31 8.99
CA PHE A 85 1.45 -16.55 7.84
C PHE A 85 2.28 -16.81 6.58
N VAL A 86 3.60 -16.94 6.71
CA VAL A 86 4.52 -17.19 5.59
C VAL A 86 4.53 -18.67 5.18
N GLU A 87 4.67 -19.58 6.14
CA GLU A 87 4.88 -21.02 5.90
C GLU A 87 3.58 -21.84 5.89
N GLY A 88 2.45 -21.23 6.30
CA GLY A 88 1.15 -21.90 6.39
C GLY A 88 0.74 -22.54 5.07
N ARG A 89 0.27 -23.79 5.13
CA ARG A 89 -0.08 -24.58 3.94
C ARG A 89 -1.50 -24.28 3.50
N THR A 90 -2.39 -23.97 4.44
CA THR A 90 -3.80 -23.72 4.14
C THR A 90 -4.16 -22.24 4.22
N ARG A 91 -5.21 -21.84 3.49
CA ARG A 91 -5.76 -20.48 3.55
C ARG A 91 -6.34 -20.15 4.94
N ALA A 92 -6.85 -21.16 5.64
CA ALA A 92 -7.42 -21.01 6.97
C ALA A 92 -6.34 -20.68 8.02
N GLU A 93 -5.21 -21.42 7.99
CA GLU A 93 -4.04 -21.15 8.85
C GLU A 93 -3.54 -19.72 8.66
N ARG A 94 -3.33 -19.30 7.41
CA ARG A 94 -2.84 -17.94 7.11
C ARG A 94 -3.82 -16.87 7.57
N ARG A 95 -5.13 -17.10 7.44
CA ARG A 95 -6.16 -16.17 7.95
C ARG A 95 -6.17 -16.09 9.47
N ALA A 96 -6.02 -17.22 10.16
CA ALA A 96 -5.93 -17.24 11.62
C ALA A 96 -4.68 -16.46 12.09
N ALA A 97 -3.54 -16.71 11.47
CA ALA A 97 -2.29 -15.96 11.72
C ALA A 97 -2.45 -14.46 11.43
N GLN A 98 -3.07 -14.11 10.30
CA GLN A 98 -3.33 -12.71 9.94
C GLN A 98 -4.14 -11.97 11.01
N ARG A 99 -5.13 -12.63 11.63
CA ARG A 99 -5.91 -12.01 12.73
C ARG A 99 -5.02 -11.67 13.93
N VAL A 100 -4.13 -12.58 14.33
CA VAL A 100 -3.19 -12.34 15.44
C VAL A 100 -2.23 -11.21 15.11
N ILE A 101 -1.70 -11.18 13.89
CA ILE A 101 -0.79 -10.12 13.43
C ILE A 101 -1.48 -8.76 13.49
N LEU A 102 -2.72 -8.66 13.00
CA LEU A 102 -3.47 -7.39 12.96
C LEU A 102 -4.00 -6.95 14.34
N ALA A 103 -4.16 -7.87 15.29
CA ALA A 103 -4.57 -7.56 16.65
C ALA A 103 -3.43 -7.02 17.52
N HIS A 104 -2.17 -7.12 17.08
CA HIS A 104 -1.04 -6.56 17.79
C HIS A 104 -1.13 -5.02 17.80
N ASP A 105 -1.15 -4.44 19.00
CA ASP A 105 -1.23 -2.99 19.18
C ASP A 105 0.06 -2.33 18.69
N VAL A 106 -0.07 -1.52 17.65
CA VAL A 106 1.03 -0.73 17.09
C VAL A 106 0.77 0.72 17.49
N PRO A 107 1.57 1.29 18.42
CA PRO A 107 1.36 2.64 18.90
C PRO A 107 1.22 3.63 17.75
N ALA A 108 0.13 4.39 17.77
CA ALA A 108 -0.17 5.39 16.77
C ALA A 108 0.83 6.55 16.88
N ALA A 109 1.99 6.45 16.24
CA ALA A 109 2.88 7.61 16.08
C ALA A 109 2.08 8.75 15.42
N PRO A 110 2.25 10.00 15.92
CA PRO A 110 1.50 11.15 15.43
C PRO A 110 1.74 11.30 13.93
N ARG A 111 0.65 11.25 13.15
CA ARG A 111 0.69 11.48 11.71
C ARG A 111 1.07 12.95 11.48
N ARG A 112 2.36 13.23 11.24
CA ARG A 112 2.72 14.49 10.56
C ARG A 112 2.04 14.46 9.20
N GLY A 113 1.00 15.26 9.03
CA GLY A 113 0.28 15.36 7.76
C GLY A 113 1.28 15.72 6.67
N THR A 114 1.60 14.78 5.79
CA THR A 114 2.33 15.11 4.57
C THR A 114 1.46 16.08 3.78
N PRO A 115 1.98 17.25 3.35
CA PRO A 115 1.21 18.18 2.55
C PRO A 115 0.59 17.47 1.36
N ARG A 116 -0.74 17.55 1.24
CA ARG A 116 -1.48 16.95 0.12
C ARG A 116 -0.93 17.51 -1.19
N GLU A 117 -0.67 16.61 -2.14
CA GLU A 117 -0.26 17.01 -3.49
C GLU A 117 -1.37 17.89 -4.07
N ARG A 118 -1.04 19.08 -4.57
CA ARG A 118 -1.98 19.94 -5.29
C ARG A 118 -1.83 19.72 -6.79
N THR A 119 -2.88 20.01 -7.57
CA THR A 119 -2.71 20.14 -9.02
C THR A 119 -1.72 21.26 -9.30
N ALA A 120 -0.72 20.97 -10.11
CA ALA A 120 0.25 21.97 -10.49
C ALA A 120 -0.39 23.00 -11.44
N ALA A 121 0.07 24.25 -11.39
CA ALA A 121 -0.53 25.37 -12.11
C ALA A 121 -0.75 25.08 -13.61
N GLN A 122 0.21 24.45 -14.28
CA GLN A 122 0.13 24.13 -15.70
C GLN A 122 -0.90 23.05 -16.06
N ASP A 123 -1.40 22.28 -15.09
CA ASP A 123 -2.43 21.27 -15.31
C ASP A 123 -3.80 21.70 -14.76
N LEU A 124 -3.94 22.92 -14.23
CA LEU A 124 -5.23 23.48 -13.81
C LEU A 124 -6.29 23.45 -14.93
N PRO A 125 -5.95 23.72 -16.22
CA PRO A 125 -6.92 23.58 -17.29
C PRO A 125 -7.52 22.17 -17.41
N PHE A 126 -6.70 21.13 -17.15
CA PHE A 126 -7.21 19.75 -17.14
C PHE A 126 -8.13 19.49 -15.94
N ALA A 127 -7.77 20.00 -14.75
CA ALA A 127 -8.62 19.86 -13.56
C ALA A 127 -9.97 20.55 -13.75
N ASN A 128 -10.00 21.77 -14.30
CA ASN A 128 -11.23 22.51 -14.58
C ASN A 128 -12.11 21.78 -15.59
N ARG A 129 -11.51 21.29 -16.69
CA ARG A 129 -12.24 20.51 -17.69
C ARG A 129 -12.80 19.20 -17.12
N LEU A 130 -12.09 18.55 -16.20
CA LEU A 130 -12.61 17.38 -15.49
C LEU A 130 -13.76 17.75 -14.55
N ALA A 131 -13.69 18.88 -13.84
CA ALA A 131 -14.74 19.33 -12.95
C ALA A 131 -16.03 19.67 -13.72
N GLU A 132 -15.91 20.31 -14.88
CA GLU A 132 -17.03 20.51 -15.81
C GLU A 132 -17.62 19.19 -16.30
N ALA A 133 -16.75 18.24 -16.68
CA ALA A 133 -17.19 16.92 -17.11
C ALA A 133 -17.88 16.14 -15.98
N HIS A 134 -17.41 16.28 -14.73
CA HIS A 134 -18.04 15.67 -13.57
C HIS A 134 -19.46 16.19 -13.36
N ARG A 135 -19.68 17.51 -13.39
CA ARG A 135 -21.03 18.08 -13.31
C ARG A 135 -21.94 17.54 -14.41
N ARG A 136 -21.46 17.57 -15.66
CA ARG A 136 -22.24 17.06 -16.80
C ARG A 136 -22.60 15.58 -16.65
N LEU A 137 -21.61 14.74 -16.31
CA LEU A 137 -21.82 13.30 -16.10
C LEU A 137 -22.70 13.01 -14.87
N ASN A 138 -22.66 13.88 -13.86
CA ASN A 138 -23.52 13.79 -12.69
C ASN A 138 -24.97 13.98 -13.09
N ASP A 139 -25.25 15.01 -13.89
CA ASP A 139 -26.58 15.27 -14.43
C ASP A 139 -27.05 14.11 -15.34
N GLU A 140 -26.19 13.64 -16.24
CA GLU A 140 -26.51 12.59 -17.23
C GLU A 140 -26.74 11.20 -16.60
N HIS A 141 -25.94 10.80 -15.61
CA HIS A 141 -25.90 9.40 -15.11
C HIS A 141 -26.34 9.22 -13.66
N PHE A 142 -26.39 10.31 -12.89
CA PHE A 142 -26.75 10.29 -11.46
C PHE A 142 -27.87 11.28 -11.13
N GLY A 143 -28.47 11.93 -12.14
CA GLY A 143 -29.57 12.88 -11.96
C GLY A 143 -29.18 14.10 -11.13
N GLY A 144 -27.90 14.49 -11.15
CA GLY A 144 -27.38 15.62 -10.38
C GLY A 144 -27.22 15.33 -8.88
N ALA A 145 -27.39 14.08 -8.43
CA ALA A 145 -27.45 13.75 -7.01
C ALA A 145 -26.08 13.73 -6.30
N LEU A 146 -24.97 13.57 -7.03
CA LEU A 146 -23.63 13.55 -6.41
C LEU A 146 -23.18 14.95 -6.05
N ARG A 147 -22.53 15.10 -4.89
CA ARG A 147 -21.94 16.38 -4.48
C ARG A 147 -20.78 16.76 -5.40
N GLU A 148 -20.56 18.05 -5.55
CA GLU A 148 -19.33 18.52 -6.20
C GLU A 148 -18.12 18.19 -5.30
N VAL A 149 -17.12 17.52 -5.88
CA VAL A 149 -15.88 17.18 -5.20
C VAL A 149 -14.69 17.78 -5.94
N PRO A 150 -13.64 18.24 -5.23
CA PRO A 150 -12.41 18.67 -5.87
C PRO A 150 -11.84 17.59 -6.79
N ILE A 151 -11.49 17.98 -8.01
CA ILE A 151 -10.80 17.09 -8.95
C ILE A 151 -9.35 17.49 -9.10
N ARG A 152 -8.48 16.54 -8.82
CA ARG A 152 -7.02 16.73 -8.81
C ARG A 152 -6.35 15.96 -9.93
N VAL A 153 -5.54 16.66 -10.72
CA VAL A 153 -4.60 16.02 -11.66
C VAL A 153 -3.30 15.68 -10.93
N SER A 154 -3.00 14.39 -10.75
CA SER A 154 -1.79 13.91 -10.07
C SER A 154 -0.64 13.66 -11.05
N ARG A 155 0.54 14.21 -10.73
CA ARG A 155 1.78 13.90 -11.44
C ARG A 155 2.47 12.66 -10.91
N ARG A 156 2.18 12.23 -9.68
CA ARG A 156 2.84 11.10 -9.00
C ARG A 156 2.11 9.77 -9.15
N MET A 157 0.84 9.79 -9.58
CA MET A 157 0.07 8.57 -9.83
C MET A 157 0.64 7.79 -11.03
N ARG A 158 1.16 6.59 -10.77
CA ARG A 158 1.83 5.71 -11.77
C ARG A 158 1.14 4.37 -11.98
N SER A 159 0.53 3.81 -10.93
CA SER A 159 -0.04 2.46 -10.93
C SER A 159 -1.55 2.43 -11.18
N ARG A 160 -2.20 3.58 -11.21
CA ARG A 160 -3.65 3.75 -11.40
C ARG A 160 -3.92 4.90 -12.36
N LEU A 161 -5.10 4.89 -12.98
CA LEU A 161 -5.55 5.95 -13.90
C LEU A 161 -6.36 7.01 -13.16
N GLY A 162 -7.15 6.60 -12.17
CA GLY A 162 -7.88 7.45 -11.24
C GLY A 162 -7.97 6.81 -9.85
N HIS A 163 -8.47 7.58 -8.89
CA HIS A 163 -9.05 7.08 -7.64
C HIS A 163 -9.98 8.11 -7.00
N TYR A 164 -11.07 7.62 -6.42
CA TYR A 164 -11.86 8.34 -5.43
C TYR A 164 -11.27 8.17 -4.01
N THR A 165 -11.33 9.23 -3.21
CA THR A 165 -11.01 9.21 -1.77
C THR A 165 -12.19 9.80 -1.02
N ALA A 166 -12.78 9.03 -0.09
CA ALA A 166 -13.85 9.49 0.80
C ALA A 166 -13.34 10.49 1.84
N ALA A 167 -14.27 11.21 2.47
CA ALA A 167 -13.94 12.11 3.56
C ALA A 167 -13.30 11.34 4.73
N THR A 168 -12.26 11.89 5.37
CA THR A 168 -11.67 11.25 6.56
C THR A 168 -12.23 11.88 7.85
N PRO A 169 -12.29 11.13 8.96
CA PRO A 169 -12.68 11.69 10.26
C PRO A 169 -11.80 12.84 10.75
N VAL A 170 -10.59 12.98 10.18
CA VAL A 170 -9.62 14.03 10.51
C VAL A 170 -9.91 15.33 9.72
N GLY A 171 -11.03 15.38 8.98
CA GLY A 171 -11.53 16.58 8.31
C GLY A 171 -11.04 16.75 6.86
N ASP A 172 -10.42 15.73 6.29
CA ASP A 172 -10.06 15.75 4.88
C ASP A 172 -11.31 15.61 4.01
N PRO A 173 -11.59 16.55 3.07
CA PRO A 173 -12.74 16.43 2.17
C PRO A 173 -12.56 15.25 1.20
N PRO A 174 -13.68 14.73 0.65
CA PRO A 174 -13.63 13.76 -0.42
C PRO A 174 -13.02 14.38 -1.68
N GLU A 175 -12.31 13.60 -2.48
CA GLU A 175 -11.69 14.06 -3.73
C GLU A 175 -11.67 12.96 -4.79
N ILE A 176 -11.67 13.37 -6.07
CA ILE A 176 -11.31 12.50 -7.19
C ILE A 176 -9.93 12.94 -7.68
N ALA A 177 -8.99 12.00 -7.84
CA ALA A 177 -7.74 12.31 -8.51
C ALA A 177 -7.57 11.48 -9.79
N ILE A 178 -7.10 12.13 -10.85
CA ILE A 178 -6.84 11.51 -12.16
C ILE A 178 -5.35 11.64 -12.50
N SER A 179 -4.77 10.58 -13.07
CA SER A 179 -3.38 10.55 -13.48
C SER A 179 -3.11 11.50 -14.66
N ARG A 180 -2.16 12.40 -14.51
CA ARG A 180 -1.69 13.25 -15.61
C ARG A 180 -1.18 12.44 -16.80
N SER A 181 -0.49 11.32 -16.55
CA SER A 181 -0.01 10.47 -17.63
C SER A 181 -1.16 9.82 -18.41
N HIS A 182 -2.27 9.51 -17.76
CA HIS A 182 -3.45 8.97 -18.42
C HIS A 182 -4.05 10.01 -19.38
N ILE A 183 -4.26 11.24 -18.90
CA ILE A 183 -4.75 12.38 -19.69
C ILE A 183 -3.91 12.61 -20.95
N ARG A 184 -2.59 12.49 -20.84
CA ARG A 184 -1.67 12.76 -21.96
C ARG A 184 -1.55 11.61 -22.97
N ARG A 185 -1.95 10.38 -22.61
CA ARG A 185 -1.61 9.17 -23.40
C ARG A 185 -2.80 8.48 -24.02
N HIS A 186 -3.96 8.50 -23.36
CA HIS A 186 -5.06 7.61 -23.74
C HIS A 186 -6.25 8.33 -24.39
N GLY A 187 -6.12 9.63 -24.65
CA GLY A 187 -7.22 10.42 -25.21
C GLY A 187 -8.24 10.83 -24.15
N TRP A 188 -9.15 11.73 -24.53
CA TRP A 188 -10.08 12.33 -23.57
C TRP A 188 -11.25 11.40 -23.22
N ASP A 189 -11.72 10.58 -24.14
CA ASP A 189 -12.88 9.69 -23.89
C ASP A 189 -12.55 8.61 -22.85
N GLU A 190 -11.34 8.04 -22.89
CA GLU A 190 -10.85 7.10 -21.86
C GLU A 190 -10.69 7.79 -20.50
N VAL A 191 -10.35 9.08 -20.47
CA VAL A 191 -10.30 9.88 -19.24
C VAL A 191 -11.68 10.09 -18.66
N LEU A 192 -12.68 10.39 -19.51
CA LEU A 192 -14.06 10.52 -19.09
C LEU A 192 -14.64 9.20 -18.59
N HIS A 193 -14.29 8.09 -19.24
CA HIS A 193 -14.66 6.76 -18.77
C HIS A 193 -14.05 6.46 -17.39
N THR A 194 -12.78 6.82 -17.18
CA THR A 194 -12.14 6.72 -15.86
C THR A 194 -12.80 7.63 -14.83
N LEU A 195 -13.13 8.87 -15.19
CA LEU A 195 -13.84 9.80 -14.31
C LEU A 195 -15.21 9.22 -13.88
N LEU A 196 -15.97 8.70 -14.82
CA LEU A 196 -17.27 8.08 -14.55
C LEU A 196 -17.12 6.85 -13.63
N HIS A 197 -16.05 6.07 -13.78
CA HIS A 197 -15.70 4.99 -12.85
C HIS A 197 -15.48 5.49 -11.43
N GLU A 198 -14.69 6.56 -11.26
CA GLU A 198 -14.49 7.15 -9.93
C GLU A 198 -15.77 7.78 -9.36
N MET A 199 -16.67 8.30 -10.22
CA MET A 199 -17.98 8.79 -9.79
C MET A 199 -18.91 7.67 -9.31
N VAL A 200 -18.78 6.44 -9.82
CA VAL A 200 -19.50 5.29 -9.24
C VAL A 200 -18.99 4.98 -7.83
N HIS A 201 -17.68 5.13 -7.57
CA HIS A 201 -17.15 5.01 -6.20
C HIS A 201 -17.63 6.15 -5.29
N GLN A 202 -17.71 7.38 -5.82
CA GLN A 202 -18.33 8.49 -5.11
C GLN A 202 -19.79 8.19 -4.77
N TRP A 203 -20.57 7.71 -5.73
CA TRP A 203 -21.97 7.31 -5.51
C TRP A 203 -22.11 6.24 -4.42
N GLN A 204 -21.20 5.25 -4.36
CA GLN A 204 -21.19 4.27 -3.28
C GLN A 204 -21.00 4.95 -1.92
N ASP A 205 -20.00 5.84 -1.81
CA ASP A 205 -19.73 6.56 -0.56
C ASP A 205 -20.94 7.40 -0.12
N GLU A 206 -21.48 8.20 -1.03
CA GLU A 206 -22.61 9.10 -0.74
C GLU A 206 -23.92 8.37 -0.46
N SER A 207 -24.09 7.17 -1.01
CA SER A 207 -25.25 6.31 -0.75
C SER A 207 -25.08 5.38 0.46
N GLY A 208 -23.95 5.48 1.19
CA GLY A 208 -23.65 4.65 2.36
C GLY A 208 -23.32 3.19 2.04
N HIS A 209 -22.89 2.90 0.80
CA HIS A 209 -22.43 1.59 0.38
C HIS A 209 -20.94 1.40 0.66
N VAL A 210 -20.51 0.14 0.81
CA VAL A 210 -19.08 -0.20 0.87
C VAL A 210 -18.42 0.17 -0.46
N ILE A 211 -17.32 0.92 -0.40
CA ILE A 211 -16.52 1.31 -1.57
C ILE A 211 -15.67 0.13 -2.00
N ASP A 212 -16.15 -0.62 -2.99
CA ASP A 212 -15.48 -1.75 -3.62
C ASP A 212 -16.00 -2.01 -5.04
N HIS A 213 -15.45 -2.99 -5.75
CA HIS A 213 -15.94 -3.45 -7.06
C HIS A 213 -16.95 -4.61 -6.96
N GLY A 214 -17.73 -4.64 -5.87
CA GLY A 214 -18.71 -5.69 -5.55
C GLY A 214 -19.97 -5.65 -6.40
N ARG A 215 -21.02 -6.38 -5.97
CA ARG A 215 -22.28 -6.50 -6.74
C ARG A 215 -22.93 -5.14 -6.99
N VAL A 216 -22.94 -4.27 -6.00
CA VAL A 216 -23.54 -2.93 -6.04
C VAL A 216 -22.82 -2.06 -7.07
N PHE A 217 -21.49 -1.98 -7.00
CA PHE A 217 -20.67 -1.31 -8.01
C PHE A 217 -20.97 -1.83 -9.42
N ARG A 218 -20.94 -3.15 -9.61
CA ARG A 218 -21.17 -3.77 -10.93
C ARG A 218 -22.57 -3.52 -11.48
N ALA A 219 -23.57 -3.31 -10.62
CA ALA A 219 -24.90 -2.92 -11.04
C ALA A 219 -24.90 -1.48 -11.55
N LYS A 220 -24.41 -0.53 -10.75
CA LYS A 220 -24.35 0.88 -11.13
C LYS A 220 -23.43 1.13 -12.33
N ALA A 221 -22.28 0.46 -12.40
CA ALA A 221 -21.37 0.53 -13.54
C ALA A 221 -22.06 0.16 -14.87
N ARG A 222 -22.86 -0.91 -14.88
CA ARG A 222 -23.63 -1.30 -16.07
C ARG A 222 -24.73 -0.29 -16.41
N GLU A 223 -25.40 0.27 -15.40
CA GLU A 223 -26.43 1.30 -15.57
C GLU A 223 -25.86 2.56 -16.23
N VAL A 224 -24.66 3.00 -15.81
CA VAL A 224 -24.00 4.18 -16.36
C VAL A 224 -23.14 3.89 -17.60
N GLY A 225 -23.18 2.66 -18.12
CA GLY A 225 -22.51 2.29 -19.38
C GLY A 225 -21.00 2.08 -19.29
N ILE A 226 -20.44 1.78 -18.11
CA ILE A 226 -19.00 1.54 -17.91
C ILE A 226 -18.67 0.09 -17.57
N GLU A 227 -17.49 -0.37 -17.98
CA GLU A 227 -17.02 -1.71 -17.62
C GLU A 227 -16.72 -1.79 -16.12
N ALA A 228 -17.23 -2.83 -15.47
CA ALA A 228 -17.08 -3.09 -14.04
C ALA A 228 -15.63 -3.30 -13.56
N SER A 229 -14.65 -3.42 -14.46
CA SER A 229 -13.30 -3.85 -14.13
C SER A 229 -12.32 -2.67 -14.16
N ALA A 230 -11.65 -2.42 -13.04
CA ALA A 230 -10.47 -1.56 -12.95
C ALA A 230 -9.19 -2.21 -13.56
N ARG A 231 -9.33 -3.24 -14.41
CA ARG A 231 -8.21 -3.98 -15.03
C ARG A 231 -8.20 -3.78 -16.55
N ARG A 232 -8.00 -2.55 -17.01
CA ARG A 232 -7.22 -2.38 -18.25
C ARG A 232 -5.77 -2.25 -17.84
N LEU A 233 -5.01 -3.29 -18.18
CA LEU A 233 -3.56 -3.35 -18.06
C LEU A 233 -2.99 -1.99 -18.50
N VAL A 234 -2.21 -1.36 -17.62
CA VAL A 234 -1.30 -0.29 -17.99
C VAL A 234 -0.42 -0.89 -19.09
N CYS A 235 -0.75 -0.62 -20.35
CA CYS A 235 0.04 -1.11 -21.46
C CYS A 235 1.45 -0.54 -21.27
N ALA A 236 2.44 -1.42 -21.26
CA ALA A 236 3.85 -1.06 -21.18
C ALA A 236 4.16 0.00 -22.25
N PRO A 237 5.13 0.91 -22.02
CA PRO A 237 5.54 1.85 -23.06
C PRO A 237 5.92 1.09 -24.33
N GLN A 238 5.27 1.40 -25.45
CA GLN A 238 5.68 0.90 -26.76
C GLN A 238 7.17 1.27 -26.99
N PRO A 239 7.99 0.34 -27.52
CA PRO A 239 9.36 0.66 -27.89
C PRO A 239 9.34 1.76 -28.95
N ARG A 240 10.18 2.79 -28.75
CA ARG A 240 10.38 3.86 -29.72
C ARG A 240 10.95 3.21 -30.98
N ILE A 241 10.19 3.21 -32.06
CA ILE A 241 10.71 2.89 -33.38
C ILE A 241 11.76 3.96 -33.69
N ALA A 242 13.01 3.53 -33.80
CA ALA A 242 14.10 4.38 -34.27
C ALA A 242 13.75 4.82 -35.70
N ARG A 243 13.71 6.14 -35.92
CA ARG A 243 13.69 6.69 -37.27
C ARG A 243 15.07 6.45 -37.86
N SER A 244 15.16 5.57 -38.86
CA SER A 244 16.32 5.51 -39.73
C SER A 244 16.36 6.77 -40.58
N ALA A 245 17.51 7.45 -40.56
CA ALA A 245 17.93 8.36 -41.61
C ALA A 245 18.47 7.55 -42.80
#